data_AF-A0A933R5G4-F1
#
_entry.id   AF-A0A933R5G4-F1
#
_cell.length_a   1.000
_cell.length_b   1.000
_cell.length_c   1.000
_cell.angle_alpha   90.00
_cell.angle_beta   90.00
_cell.angle_gamma   90.00
#
_symmetry.space_group_name_H-M   'P 1'
#
loop_
_entity.id
_entity.type
_entity.pdbx_description
1 polymer ?
#
loop_
_entity_poly.entity_id
_entity_poly.type
_entity_poly.pdbx_seq_one_letter_code
_entity_poly.pdbx_strand_id
1 'polypeptide(L)'
;MISLNLKNKREGTTGGFTLLELLIVISIIAILSIALVFMLNPAETLKKARDAQRISDLKTVKTALGIFLTSTSTPNLQSGTTTAVCVTNNSNGTNQAGMIAYSAYPGPTTITNTTSGSDGGTTASAFNSTAGYVSSTAGKVDGNGWIPVNLKVLTSGTPISAFPVDPVNTVSTTATSTDLVYRYACQNLSTITGRPSYIFEIDARLESSAYVTEDAKMSKDGGDNDNLYESGNSLNLLPTGGTF
;
A
#
# COMPACT_ATOMS: atom_id res chain seq x y z
N MET A 1 -44.29 52.72 -67.22
CA MET A 1 -44.20 52.17 -65.85
C MET A 1 -42.75 51.78 -65.62
N ILE A 2 -42.06 52.37 -64.65
CA ILE A 2 -40.71 51.96 -64.26
C ILE A 2 -40.84 51.14 -62.99
N SER A 3 -40.54 49.85 -63.08
CA SER A 3 -40.48 48.94 -61.92
C SER A 3 -39.07 48.95 -61.35
N LEU A 4 -38.92 49.43 -60.11
CA LEU A 4 -37.70 49.29 -59.32
C LEU A 4 -37.72 47.96 -58.56
N ASN A 5 -36.78 47.09 -58.85
CA ASN A 5 -36.58 45.82 -58.13
C ASN A 5 -35.46 46.00 -57.11
N LEU A 6 -35.81 46.15 -55.82
CA LEU A 6 -34.86 46.26 -54.73
C LEU A 6 -34.54 44.87 -54.19
N LYS A 7 -33.38 44.34 -54.59
CA LYS A 7 -32.83 43.07 -54.08
C LYS A 7 -32.16 43.34 -52.73
N ASN A 8 -32.79 42.92 -51.64
CA ASN A 8 -32.27 43.12 -50.29
C ASN A 8 -31.15 42.08 -50.01
N LYS A 9 -29.89 42.54 -49.96
CA LYS A 9 -28.71 41.70 -49.70
C LYS A 9 -28.53 41.55 -48.19
N ARG A 10 -28.67 40.34 -47.66
CA ARG A 10 -28.28 40.02 -46.27
C ARG A 10 -26.76 39.80 -46.26
N GLU A 11 -26.04 40.72 -45.64
CA GLU A 11 -24.59 40.61 -45.41
C GLU A 11 -24.34 39.62 -44.26
N GLY A 12 -23.83 38.43 -44.59
CA GLY A 12 -23.30 37.50 -43.59
C GLY A 12 -21.88 37.89 -43.23
N THR A 13 -21.66 38.34 -42.00
CA THR A 13 -20.32 38.67 -41.48
C THR A 13 -19.58 37.38 -41.12
N THR A 14 -18.96 36.72 -42.09
CA THR A 14 -17.93 35.72 -41.82
C THR A 14 -16.64 36.43 -41.45
N GLY A 15 -16.46 36.72 -40.16
CA GLY A 15 -15.20 37.21 -39.62
C GLY A 15 -14.16 36.09 -39.61
N GLY A 16 -13.03 36.29 -40.31
CA GLY A 16 -11.86 35.44 -40.21
C GLY A 16 -10.97 35.86 -39.05
N PHE A 17 -10.26 34.90 -38.44
CA PHE A 17 -9.23 35.19 -37.43
C PHE A 17 -8.11 36.05 -38.02
N THR A 18 -7.69 37.08 -37.29
CA THR A 18 -6.52 37.88 -37.67
C THR A 18 -5.23 37.18 -37.24
N LEU A 19 -4.14 37.38 -37.99
CA LEU A 19 -2.82 36.87 -37.62
C LEU A 19 -2.35 37.41 -36.26
N LEU A 20 -2.75 38.64 -35.93
CA LEU A 20 -2.44 39.28 -34.65
C LEU A 20 -3.11 38.57 -33.47
N GLU A 21 -4.39 38.19 -33.61
CA GLU A 21 -5.09 37.43 -32.58
C GLU A 21 -4.42 36.08 -32.32
N LEU A 22 -4.03 35.36 -33.38
CA LEU A 22 -3.32 34.09 -33.22
C LEU A 22 -1.96 34.29 -32.54
N LEU A 23 -1.24 35.35 -32.89
CA LEU A 23 0.08 35.66 -32.32
C LEU A 23 -0.01 35.99 -30.82
N ILE A 24 -1.03 36.75 -30.40
CA ILE A 24 -1.26 37.06 -28.99
C ILE A 24 -1.61 35.78 -28.20
N VAL A 25 -2.44 34.90 -28.77
CA VAL A 25 -2.84 33.65 -28.10
C VAL A 25 -1.65 32.73 -27.84
N ILE A 26 -0.81 32.48 -28.86
CA ILE A 26 0.38 31.62 -28.66
C ILE A 26 1.36 32.23 -27.66
N SER A 27 1.46 33.56 -27.60
CA SER A 27 2.32 34.28 -26.66
C SER A 27 1.82 34.12 -25.22
N ILE A 28 0.50 34.24 -25.00
CA ILE A 28 -0.11 34.06 -23.68
C ILE A 28 0.03 32.59 -23.23
N ILE A 29 -0.24 31.64 -24.12
CA ILE A 29 -0.10 30.20 -23.81
C ILE A 29 1.34 29.87 -23.42
N ALA A 30 2.34 30.41 -24.13
CA ALA A 30 3.75 30.18 -23.79
C ALA A 30 4.10 30.65 -22.38
N ILE A 31 3.66 31.85 -21.98
CA ILE A 31 3.93 32.42 -20.65
C ILE A 31 3.21 31.62 -19.55
N LEU A 32 1.92 31.31 -19.76
CA LEU A 32 1.13 30.53 -18.79
C LEU A 32 1.65 29.10 -18.61
N SER A 33 2.14 28.48 -19.69
CA SER A 33 2.65 27.11 -19.65
C SER A 33 3.89 26.99 -18.77
N ILE A 34 4.78 27.98 -18.81
CA ILE A 34 5.98 28.00 -17.96
C ILE A 34 5.58 28.11 -16.48
N ALA A 35 4.67 29.03 -16.15
CA ALA A 35 4.20 29.23 -14.77
C ALA A 35 3.51 27.98 -14.19
N LEU A 36 2.75 27.25 -15.01
CA LEU A 36 2.01 26.06 -14.58
C LEU A 36 2.93 24.92 -14.11
N VAL A 37 4.06 24.70 -14.80
CA VAL A 37 5.01 23.63 -14.43
C VAL A 37 5.70 23.90 -13.10
N PHE A 38 5.96 25.17 -12.77
CA PHE A 38 6.49 25.54 -11.45
C PHE A 38 5.46 25.39 -10.33
N MET A 39 4.17 25.54 -10.65
CA MET A 39 3.09 25.49 -9.67
C MET A 39 2.61 24.05 -9.40
N LEU A 40 2.57 23.19 -10.43
CA LEU A 40 2.20 21.80 -10.31
C LEU A 40 3.49 20.97 -10.25
N ASN A 41 4.01 20.66 -9.05
CA ASN A 41 5.09 19.68 -8.91
C ASN A 41 4.55 18.29 -9.31
N PRO A 42 4.76 17.82 -10.56
CA PRO A 42 4.03 16.66 -11.07
C PRO A 42 4.51 15.37 -10.40
N ALA A 43 5.80 15.31 -10.05
CA ALA A 43 6.38 14.20 -9.31
C ALA A 43 5.69 14.02 -7.94
N GLU A 44 5.40 15.13 -7.26
CA GLU A 44 4.70 15.09 -5.97
C GLU A 44 3.24 14.64 -6.11
N THR A 45 2.54 15.09 -7.16
CA THR A 45 1.17 14.63 -7.42
C THR A 45 1.10 13.12 -7.68
N LEU A 46 2.10 12.56 -8.36
CA LEU A 46 2.19 11.11 -8.60
C LEU A 46 2.50 10.34 -7.31
N LYS A 47 3.40 10.85 -6.46
CA LYS A 47 3.67 10.26 -5.13
C LYS A 47 2.40 10.24 -4.28
N LYS A 48 1.68 11.37 -4.22
CA LYS A 48 0.42 11.49 -3.49
C LYS A 48 -0.64 10.49 -3.98
N ALA A 49 -0.73 10.29 -5.30
CA ALA A 49 -1.64 9.29 -5.87
C ALA A 49 -1.25 7.85 -5.47
N ARG A 50 0.04 7.49 -5.54
CA ARG A 50 0.52 6.16 -5.10
C ARG A 50 0.28 5.94 -3.61
N ASP A 51 0.53 6.94 -2.78
CA ASP A 51 0.31 6.83 -1.34
C ASP A 51 -1.17 6.71 -0.98
N ALA A 52 -2.04 7.44 -1.68
CA ALA A 52 -3.49 7.28 -1.51
C ALA A 52 -3.92 5.85 -1.85
N GLN A 53 -3.31 5.25 -2.88
CA GLN A 53 -3.49 3.84 -3.21
C GLN A 53 -2.95 2.93 -2.09
N ARG A 54 -1.73 3.14 -1.57
CA ARG A 54 -1.17 2.37 -0.44
C ARG A 54 -2.07 2.34 0.77
N ILE A 55 -2.58 3.50 1.19
CA ILE A 55 -3.48 3.61 2.34
C ILE A 55 -4.79 2.85 2.08
N SER A 56 -5.34 2.96 0.86
CA SER A 56 -6.55 2.24 0.45
C SER A 56 -6.33 0.72 0.41
N ASP A 57 -5.20 0.28 -0.12
CA ASP A 57 -4.77 -1.10 -0.23
C ASP A 57 -4.64 -1.74 1.16
N LEU A 58 -3.91 -1.09 2.08
CA LEU A 58 -3.74 -1.56 3.45
C LEU A 58 -5.08 -1.64 4.19
N LYS A 59 -5.95 -0.62 4.06
CA LYS A 59 -7.30 -0.66 4.66
C LYS A 59 -8.12 -1.85 4.12
N THR A 60 -8.04 -2.08 2.81
CA THR A 60 -8.77 -3.16 2.13
C THR A 60 -8.29 -4.54 2.60
N VAL A 61 -6.97 -4.74 2.72
CA VAL A 61 -6.38 -5.97 3.26
C VAL A 61 -6.75 -6.17 4.74
N LYS A 62 -6.67 -5.11 5.57
CA LYS A 62 -7.10 -5.15 6.98
C LYS A 62 -8.55 -5.61 7.11
N THR A 63 -9.45 -5.07 6.30
CA THR A 63 -10.86 -5.48 6.30
C THR A 63 -11.02 -6.94 5.83
N ALA A 64 -10.33 -7.36 4.77
CA ALA A 64 -10.39 -8.72 4.26
C ALA A 64 -9.92 -9.76 5.30
N LEU A 65 -8.79 -9.50 5.96
CA LEU A 65 -8.27 -10.36 7.03
C LEU A 65 -9.18 -10.33 8.26
N GLY A 66 -9.77 -9.17 8.61
CA GLY A 66 -10.76 -9.07 9.69
C GLY A 66 -12.03 -9.90 9.43
N ILE A 67 -12.54 -9.90 8.19
CA ILE A 67 -13.65 -10.77 7.78
C ILE A 67 -13.23 -12.24 7.89
N PHE A 68 -12.03 -12.58 7.41
CA PHE A 68 -11.50 -13.94 7.49
C PHE A 68 -11.43 -14.47 8.93
N LEU A 69 -10.92 -13.66 9.86
CA LEU A 69 -10.81 -14.00 11.28
C LEU A 69 -12.15 -14.19 11.97
N THR A 70 -13.19 -13.47 11.56
CA THR A 70 -14.52 -13.53 12.19
C THR A 70 -15.47 -14.53 11.54
N SER A 71 -15.22 -14.89 10.27
CA SER A 71 -16.10 -15.76 9.47
C SER A 71 -15.58 -17.20 9.34
N THR A 72 -14.40 -17.51 9.88
CA THR A 72 -13.78 -18.84 9.85
C THR A 72 -13.74 -19.42 11.27
N SER A 73 -14.19 -20.66 11.46
CA SER A 73 -14.24 -21.30 12.78
C SER A 73 -12.86 -21.63 13.36
N THR A 74 -11.89 -21.91 12.49
CA THR A 74 -10.50 -22.22 12.84
C THR A 74 -9.58 -21.38 11.95
N PRO A 75 -9.53 -20.05 12.15
CA PRO A 75 -8.75 -19.19 11.28
C PRO A 75 -7.27 -19.57 11.37
N ASN A 76 -6.59 -19.52 10.23
CA ASN A 76 -5.15 -19.67 10.16
C ASN A 76 -4.59 -18.55 9.28
N LEU A 77 -3.82 -17.65 9.90
CA LEU A 77 -3.20 -16.51 9.24
C LEU A 77 -1.88 -16.85 8.52
N GLN A 78 -1.51 -18.13 8.51
CA GLN A 78 -0.42 -18.65 7.70
C GLN A 78 -0.89 -19.85 6.90
N SER A 79 -0.35 -20.03 5.70
CA SER A 79 -0.68 -21.16 4.85
C SER A 79 -0.01 -22.41 5.41
N GLY A 80 -0.54 -23.60 5.11
CA GLY A 80 0.05 -24.89 5.48
C GLY A 80 1.40 -25.20 4.79
N THR A 81 2.10 -24.17 4.31
CA THR A 81 3.47 -24.24 3.82
C THR A 81 4.41 -24.61 4.96
N THR A 82 5.52 -25.28 4.64
CA THR A 82 6.58 -25.65 5.60
C THR A 82 7.31 -24.45 6.24
N THR A 83 6.96 -23.23 5.82
CA THR A 83 7.61 -21.98 6.22
C THR A 83 6.68 -21.21 7.17
N ALA A 84 7.09 -21.08 8.43
CA ALA A 84 6.32 -20.37 9.46
C ALA A 84 6.38 -18.85 9.24
N VAL A 85 5.24 -18.25 8.90
CA VAL A 85 5.12 -16.78 8.75
C VAL A 85 4.63 -16.16 10.05
N CYS A 86 3.68 -16.80 10.75
CA CYS A 86 3.26 -16.30 12.05
C CYS A 86 4.22 -16.74 13.16
N VAL A 87 4.55 -15.82 14.06
CA VAL A 87 5.16 -16.18 15.34
C VAL A 87 4.16 -17.02 16.13
N THR A 88 4.59 -18.14 16.71
CA THR A 88 3.72 -18.95 17.58
C THR A 88 4.26 -18.95 19.01
N ASN A 89 3.39 -18.62 19.96
CA ASN A 89 3.71 -18.74 21.38
C ASN A 89 3.54 -20.19 21.82
N ASN A 90 4.65 -20.87 22.12
CA ASN A 90 4.58 -22.18 22.75
C ASN A 90 4.31 -22.03 24.24
N SER A 91 3.49 -22.90 24.81
CA SER A 91 3.18 -22.96 26.24
C SER A 91 4.43 -23.17 27.13
N ASN A 92 5.56 -23.58 26.54
CA ASN A 92 6.83 -23.83 27.23
C ASN A 92 7.78 -22.61 27.27
N GLY A 93 7.35 -21.42 26.83
CA GLY A 93 8.18 -20.20 26.88
C GLY A 93 9.27 -20.11 25.79
N THR A 94 9.25 -21.00 24.80
CA THR A 94 10.10 -20.92 23.60
C THR A 94 9.24 -20.61 22.38
N ASN A 95 9.41 -19.43 21.81
CA ASN A 95 8.61 -19.04 20.64
C ASN A 95 9.24 -19.57 19.36
N GLN A 96 8.42 -20.06 18.43
CA GLN A 96 8.88 -20.31 17.07
C GLN A 96 8.88 -18.97 16.33
N ALA A 97 10.05 -18.59 15.80
CA ALA A 97 10.19 -17.37 15.02
C ALA A 97 9.33 -17.46 13.75
N GLY A 98 8.50 -16.44 13.53
CA GLY A 98 7.80 -16.23 12.26
C GLY A 98 8.69 -15.48 11.27
N MET A 99 8.23 -15.30 10.04
CA MET A 99 8.93 -14.53 9.00
C MET A 99 8.11 -13.31 8.62
N ILE A 100 8.77 -12.21 8.27
CA ILE A 100 8.10 -11.07 7.66
C ILE A 100 7.85 -11.40 6.19
N ALA A 101 6.60 -11.24 5.75
CA ALA A 101 6.21 -11.47 4.37
C ALA A 101 6.24 -10.16 3.57
N TYR A 102 6.68 -10.23 2.32
CA TYR A 102 6.84 -9.08 1.43
C TYR A 102 6.05 -9.27 0.15
N SER A 103 5.37 -8.21 -0.30
CA SER A 103 4.71 -8.14 -1.60
C SER A 103 5.67 -8.13 -2.81
N ALA A 104 6.98 -8.25 -2.56
CA ALA A 104 8.10 -8.09 -3.49
C ALA A 104 8.13 -9.10 -4.66
N TYR A 105 7.24 -8.96 -5.63
CA TYR A 105 7.26 -9.77 -6.86
C TYR A 105 6.94 -8.98 -8.13
N PRO A 106 7.74 -9.13 -9.22
CA PRO A 106 9.03 -9.81 -9.26
C PRO A 106 10.07 -9.07 -8.40
N GLY A 107 10.89 -9.81 -7.65
CA GLY A 107 11.81 -9.24 -6.66
C GLY A 107 12.80 -10.29 -6.11
N PRO A 108 13.62 -9.94 -5.11
CA PRO A 108 14.53 -10.89 -4.47
C PRO A 108 13.73 -12.04 -3.83
N THR A 109 14.21 -13.27 -3.98
CA THR A 109 13.60 -14.46 -3.37
C THR A 109 13.96 -14.64 -1.90
N THR A 110 14.88 -13.84 -1.38
CA THR A 110 15.32 -13.83 0.02
C THR A 110 15.59 -12.40 0.42
N ILE A 111 14.97 -11.98 1.53
CA ILE A 111 15.10 -10.66 2.12
C ILE A 111 15.57 -10.85 3.56
N THR A 112 16.64 -10.18 3.96
CA THR A 112 17.17 -10.19 5.32
C THR A 112 16.67 -8.95 6.04
N ASN A 113 16.23 -9.11 7.29
CA ASN A 113 15.79 -8.02 8.16
C ASN A 113 16.89 -7.71 9.16
N THR A 114 17.12 -6.44 9.44
CA THR A 114 18.23 -6.05 10.33
C THR A 114 17.82 -6.03 11.80
N THR A 115 16.51 -6.08 12.09
CA THR A 115 15.93 -6.14 13.43
C THR A 115 14.70 -7.06 13.48
N SER A 116 14.31 -7.48 14.67
CA SER A 116 13.11 -8.31 14.91
C SER A 116 12.05 -7.48 15.62
N GLY A 117 10.82 -7.44 15.07
CA GLY A 117 9.66 -6.83 15.75
C GLY A 117 9.00 -7.76 16.77
N SER A 118 8.08 -7.23 17.60
CA SER A 118 7.33 -8.01 18.60
C SER A 118 6.18 -7.22 19.26
N ASP A 119 4.96 -7.76 19.32
CA ASP A 119 3.85 -7.11 20.03
C ASP A 119 3.77 -7.55 21.51
N GLY A 120 3.87 -6.59 22.43
CA GLY A 120 3.38 -6.70 23.81
C GLY A 120 4.20 -7.57 24.79
N GLY A 121 5.41 -7.14 25.13
CA GLY A 121 6.03 -7.44 26.44
C GLY A 121 6.53 -8.87 26.69
N THR A 122 6.48 -9.75 25.68
CA THR A 122 7.18 -11.03 25.75
C THR A 122 8.52 -10.87 25.04
N THR A 123 9.59 -10.69 25.82
CA THR A 123 10.98 -10.51 25.35
C THR A 123 11.55 -11.65 24.50
N ALA A 124 10.73 -12.66 24.18
CA ALA A 124 11.12 -13.87 23.46
C ALA A 124 10.43 -14.04 22.09
N SER A 125 9.49 -13.17 21.69
CA SER A 125 8.67 -13.34 20.48
C SER A 125 9.23 -12.56 19.30
N ALA A 126 10.37 -12.98 18.75
CA ALA A 126 11.05 -12.26 17.67
C ALA A 126 10.71 -12.87 16.29
N PHE A 127 10.42 -12.01 15.30
CA PHE A 127 10.44 -12.40 13.89
C PHE A 127 11.87 -12.74 13.45
N ASN A 128 12.01 -13.73 12.58
CA ASN A 128 13.30 -14.15 12.03
C ASN A 128 13.93 -13.01 11.23
N SER A 129 15.10 -12.55 11.66
CA SER A 129 15.88 -11.52 10.99
C SER A 129 16.63 -12.04 9.75
N THR A 130 16.79 -13.35 9.59
CA THR A 130 17.67 -13.94 8.58
C THR A 130 16.95 -14.25 7.26
N ALA A 131 15.62 -14.36 7.25
CA ALA A 131 14.88 -14.61 6.01
C ALA A 131 13.41 -14.13 6.09
N GLY A 132 13.01 -13.33 5.11
CA GLY A 132 11.65 -12.94 4.81
C GLY A 132 10.97 -13.89 3.82
N TYR A 133 9.63 -13.92 3.86
CA TYR A 133 8.80 -14.71 2.97
C TYR A 133 8.44 -13.89 1.72
N VAL A 134 8.71 -14.45 0.54
CA VAL A 134 8.35 -13.85 -0.75
C VAL A 134 7.65 -14.91 -1.59
N SER A 135 6.52 -14.55 -2.19
CA SER A 135 5.77 -15.45 -3.08
C SER A 135 5.97 -15.05 -4.54
N SER A 136 6.22 -16.04 -5.40
CA SER A 136 6.22 -15.89 -6.86
C SER A 136 4.82 -15.61 -7.44
N THR A 137 3.79 -15.71 -6.60
CA THR A 137 2.39 -15.45 -6.95
C THR A 137 1.77 -14.43 -6.00
N ALA A 138 2.49 -13.33 -5.72
CA ALA A 138 2.17 -12.33 -4.70
C ALA A 138 0.67 -11.97 -4.62
N GLY A 139 0.02 -11.66 -5.75
CA GLY A 139 -1.38 -11.23 -5.76
C GLY A 139 -2.43 -12.31 -5.49
N LYS A 140 -2.07 -13.60 -5.33
CA LYS A 140 -3.04 -14.68 -5.14
C LYS A 140 -3.64 -14.69 -3.73
N VAL A 141 -4.93 -15.00 -3.64
CA VAL A 141 -5.72 -15.01 -2.38
C VAL A 141 -6.12 -16.42 -1.95
N ASP A 142 -5.47 -17.44 -2.50
CA ASP A 142 -5.73 -18.87 -2.29
C ASP A 142 -4.77 -19.53 -1.28
N GLY A 143 -4.01 -18.71 -0.55
CA GLY A 143 -2.97 -19.17 0.38
C GLY A 143 -1.58 -19.27 -0.24
N ASN A 144 -1.43 -19.03 -1.54
CA ASN A 144 -0.14 -18.93 -2.23
C ASN A 144 0.31 -17.48 -2.46
N GLY A 145 -0.42 -16.49 -1.96
CA GLY A 145 -0.06 -15.07 -2.05
C GLY A 145 1.18 -14.69 -1.24
N TRP A 146 1.56 -13.40 -1.32
CA TRP A 146 2.56 -12.83 -0.42
C TRP A 146 2.03 -12.74 1.01
N ILE A 147 0.73 -12.53 1.19
CA ILE A 147 0.05 -12.87 2.43
C ILE A 147 -0.42 -14.32 2.30
N PRO A 148 0.14 -15.28 3.06
CA PRO A 148 -0.15 -16.70 2.91
C PRO A 148 -1.48 -17.07 3.58
N VAL A 149 -2.57 -16.38 3.26
CA VAL A 149 -3.91 -16.66 3.79
C VAL A 149 -4.84 -17.07 2.65
N ASN A 150 -5.52 -18.20 2.82
CA ASN A 150 -6.49 -18.67 1.83
C ASN A 150 -7.86 -18.03 2.10
N LEU A 151 -8.12 -16.89 1.47
CA LEU A 151 -9.40 -16.18 1.56
C LEU A 151 -10.51 -16.86 0.75
N LYS A 152 -10.19 -17.84 -0.10
CA LYS A 152 -11.20 -18.58 -0.89
C LYS A 152 -11.98 -19.61 -0.08
N VAL A 153 -11.54 -19.92 1.14
CA VAL A 153 -12.29 -20.82 2.04
C VAL A 153 -13.57 -20.19 2.59
N LEU A 154 -13.73 -18.87 2.43
CA LEU A 154 -14.91 -18.13 2.89
C LEU A 154 -16.13 -18.49 2.04
N THR A 155 -17.16 -19.04 2.70
CA THR A 155 -18.41 -19.47 2.06
C THR A 155 -19.22 -18.30 1.50
N SER A 156 -19.09 -17.10 2.07
CA SER A 156 -19.74 -15.87 1.61
C SER A 156 -19.07 -15.21 0.40
N GLY A 157 -18.03 -15.83 -0.16
CA GLY A 157 -17.22 -15.29 -1.25
C GLY A 157 -15.91 -14.66 -0.76
N THR A 158 -14.98 -14.43 -1.70
CA THR A 158 -13.66 -13.87 -1.39
C THR A 158 -13.74 -12.34 -1.29
N PRO A 159 -13.32 -11.73 -0.16
CA PRO A 159 -13.51 -10.31 0.11
C PRO A 159 -12.70 -9.38 -0.80
N ILE A 160 -11.63 -9.89 -1.39
CA ILE A 160 -10.77 -9.18 -2.35
C ILE A 160 -10.39 -10.14 -3.49
N SER A 161 -10.25 -9.62 -4.71
CA SER A 161 -9.90 -10.43 -5.89
C SER A 161 -8.41 -10.78 -5.97
N ALA A 162 -7.55 -9.94 -5.37
CA ALA A 162 -6.11 -10.11 -5.30
C ALA A 162 -5.54 -9.38 -4.08
N PHE A 163 -4.43 -9.87 -3.53
CA PHE A 163 -3.63 -9.05 -2.62
C PHE A 163 -2.91 -7.97 -3.43
N PRO A 164 -2.87 -6.71 -2.95
CA PRO A 164 -2.21 -5.63 -3.64
C PRO A 164 -0.69 -5.83 -3.64
N VAL A 165 -0.03 -5.31 -4.67
CA VAL A 165 1.43 -5.18 -4.75
C VAL A 165 1.73 -3.70 -4.89
N ASP A 166 2.78 -3.23 -4.21
CA ASP A 166 3.14 -1.81 -4.23
C ASP A 166 3.36 -1.33 -5.67
N PRO A 167 2.88 -0.14 -6.06
CA PRO A 167 3.05 0.35 -7.43
C PRO A 167 4.52 0.52 -7.87
N VAL A 168 5.44 0.73 -6.92
CA VAL A 168 6.87 0.88 -7.15
C VAL A 168 7.60 -0.44 -6.88
N ASN A 169 7.19 -1.18 -5.85
CA ASN A 169 7.66 -2.53 -5.53
C ASN A 169 9.18 -2.67 -5.46
N THR A 170 9.85 -1.78 -4.71
CA THR A 170 11.31 -1.75 -4.59
C THR A 170 11.77 -2.18 -3.21
N VAL A 171 12.52 -3.28 -3.17
CA VAL A 171 13.23 -3.80 -1.99
C VAL A 171 14.51 -4.51 -2.45
N SER A 172 15.58 -4.41 -1.67
CA SER A 172 16.83 -5.13 -1.92
C SER A 172 16.84 -6.50 -1.21
N THR A 173 17.95 -7.22 -1.23
CA THR A 173 18.14 -8.43 -0.41
C THR A 173 18.22 -8.14 1.08
N THR A 174 18.39 -6.88 1.46
CA THR A 174 18.29 -6.39 2.84
C THR A 174 17.19 -5.35 2.88
N ALA A 175 16.18 -5.57 3.73
CA ALA A 175 15.11 -4.61 3.91
C ALA A 175 15.65 -3.31 4.51
N THR A 176 14.97 -2.20 4.20
CA THR A 176 15.18 -0.87 4.77
C THR A 176 13.83 -0.21 5.03
N SER A 177 13.81 0.79 5.91
CA SER A 177 12.61 1.62 6.10
C SER A 177 12.25 2.39 4.83
N THR A 178 13.20 2.60 3.91
CA THR A 178 12.99 3.36 2.68
C THR A 178 12.34 2.59 1.55
N ASP A 179 12.25 1.26 1.67
CA ASP A 179 11.68 0.37 0.66
C ASP A 179 10.20 0.69 0.40
N LEU A 180 9.79 0.50 -0.86
CA LEU A 180 8.43 0.74 -1.33
C LEU A 180 7.80 -0.60 -1.67
N VAL A 181 7.42 -1.33 -0.63
CA VAL A 181 6.76 -2.63 -0.67
C VAL A 181 5.76 -2.70 0.49
N TYR A 182 4.70 -3.48 0.33
CA TYR A 182 3.89 -3.91 1.47
C TYR A 182 4.58 -5.04 2.24
N ARG A 183 4.51 -4.98 3.57
CA ARG A 183 4.98 -6.03 4.47
C ARG A 183 3.83 -6.57 5.32
N TYR A 184 3.97 -7.79 5.79
CA TYR A 184 2.98 -8.48 6.61
C TYR A 184 3.66 -9.33 7.68
N ALA A 185 3.11 -9.27 8.88
CA ALA A 185 3.49 -10.13 9.99
C ALA A 185 2.25 -10.57 10.76
N CYS A 186 2.34 -11.74 11.40
CA CYS A 186 1.27 -12.26 12.26
C CYS A 186 1.83 -12.97 13.48
N GLN A 187 1.00 -13.06 14.52
CA GLN A 187 1.30 -13.84 15.71
C GLN A 187 0.06 -14.67 16.10
N ASN A 188 0.29 -15.95 16.33
CA ASN A 188 -0.69 -16.85 16.93
C ASN A 188 -0.60 -16.74 18.46
N LEU A 189 -1.73 -16.36 19.05
CA LEU A 189 -1.95 -16.16 20.48
C LEU A 189 -3.04 -17.11 21.01
N SER A 190 -3.40 -18.17 20.27
CA SER A 190 -4.47 -19.12 20.65
C SER A 190 -4.24 -19.78 22.02
N THR A 191 -3.00 -19.80 22.51
CA THR A 191 -2.63 -20.33 23.83
C THR A 191 -2.72 -19.31 24.96
N ILE A 192 -2.98 -18.03 24.67
CA ILE A 192 -3.01 -16.94 25.65
C ILE A 192 -4.45 -16.54 25.96
N THR A 193 -4.90 -16.87 27.18
CA THR A 193 -6.24 -16.51 27.68
C THR A 193 -6.46 -15.00 27.66
N GLY A 194 -7.62 -14.57 27.15
CA GLY A 194 -8.02 -13.15 27.11
C GLY A 194 -7.46 -12.35 25.93
N ARG A 195 -6.69 -12.98 25.02
CA ARG A 195 -6.23 -12.36 23.76
C ARG A 195 -6.96 -12.96 22.55
N PRO A 196 -7.12 -12.22 21.44
CA PRO A 196 -7.60 -12.81 20.19
C PRO A 196 -6.63 -13.90 19.72
N SER A 197 -7.14 -14.96 19.09
CA SER A 197 -6.32 -16.09 18.63
C SER A 197 -5.20 -15.69 17.66
N TYR A 198 -5.44 -14.65 16.86
CA TYR A 198 -4.45 -14.10 15.96
C TYR A 198 -4.45 -12.58 16.00
N ILE A 199 -3.24 -12.04 15.96
CA ILE A 199 -2.98 -10.66 15.61
C ILE A 199 -2.11 -10.59 14.37
N PHE A 200 -2.23 -9.49 13.64
CA PHE A 200 -1.47 -9.22 12.44
C PHE A 200 -1.29 -7.73 12.24
N GLU A 201 -0.25 -7.43 11.49
CA GLU A 201 0.12 -6.10 11.05
C GLU A 201 0.54 -6.15 9.58
N ILE A 202 0.21 -5.09 8.86
CA ILE A 202 0.64 -4.77 7.52
C ILE A 202 1.11 -3.33 7.49
N ASP A 203 2.21 -3.08 6.79
CA ASP A 203 2.79 -1.74 6.69
C ASP A 203 3.16 -1.37 5.24
N ALA A 204 3.37 -0.07 5.02
CA ALA A 204 3.96 0.46 3.79
C ALA A 204 4.62 1.82 4.05
N ARG A 205 5.68 2.15 3.31
CA ARG A 205 6.21 3.52 3.32
C ARG A 205 5.40 4.46 2.43
N LEU A 206 5.15 5.67 2.92
CA LEU A 206 4.61 6.77 2.12
C LEU A 206 5.74 7.66 1.55
N GLU A 207 5.53 8.21 0.35
CA GLU A 207 6.53 8.98 -0.41
C GLU A 207 6.29 10.50 -0.43
N SER A 208 5.02 10.91 -0.40
CA SER A 208 4.53 12.27 -0.59
C SER A 208 4.80 13.13 0.64
N SER A 209 5.38 14.31 0.47
CA SER A 209 5.54 15.28 1.58
C SER A 209 4.19 15.69 2.17
N ALA A 210 3.12 15.68 1.37
CA ALA A 210 1.77 15.94 1.88
C ALA A 210 1.35 14.92 2.96
N TYR A 211 1.79 13.67 2.86
CA TYR A 211 1.44 12.63 3.83
C TYR A 211 2.52 12.38 4.87
N VAL A 212 3.79 12.51 4.49
CA VAL A 212 4.95 12.28 5.37
C VAL A 212 5.16 13.47 6.31
N THR A 213 5.16 14.70 5.79
CA THR A 213 5.52 15.89 6.60
C THR A 213 4.33 16.75 6.98
N GLU A 214 3.36 16.98 6.08
CA GLU A 214 2.23 17.87 6.36
C GLU A 214 1.19 17.17 7.24
N ASP A 215 0.67 16.03 6.80
CA ASP A 215 -0.30 15.25 7.57
C ASP A 215 0.38 14.41 8.68
N ALA A 216 1.65 14.05 8.50
CA ALA A 216 2.41 13.15 9.36
C ALA A 216 1.69 11.82 9.61
N LYS A 217 1.21 11.18 8.54
CA LYS A 217 0.35 9.99 8.62
C LYS A 217 1.03 8.78 9.27
N MET A 218 2.35 8.62 9.08
CA MET A 218 3.13 7.48 9.58
C MET A 218 3.47 7.59 11.07
N SER A 219 3.53 8.81 11.64
CA SER A 219 3.75 8.99 13.09
C SER A 219 2.46 9.22 13.88
N LYS A 220 1.31 9.20 13.21
CA LYS A 220 -0.02 9.46 13.79
C LYS A 220 -1.04 8.37 13.47
N ASP A 221 -0.60 7.25 12.93
CA ASP A 221 -1.45 6.08 12.70
C ASP A 221 -1.69 5.25 13.97
N GLY A 222 -0.87 5.47 15.01
CA GLY A 222 -1.00 4.90 16.34
C GLY A 222 -0.22 3.60 16.56
N GLY A 223 0.68 3.23 15.64
CA GLY A 223 1.64 2.15 15.84
C GLY A 223 2.96 2.64 16.41
N ASP A 224 4.01 1.82 16.27
CA ASP A 224 5.31 2.02 16.91
C ASP A 224 6.45 2.38 15.95
N ASN A 225 6.17 2.52 14.64
CA ASN A 225 7.17 2.95 13.67
C ASN A 225 6.78 4.18 12.82
N ASP A 226 7.34 5.33 13.22
CA ASP A 226 7.18 6.62 12.54
C ASP A 226 7.64 6.66 11.06
N ASN A 227 8.35 5.64 10.56
CA ASN A 227 8.85 5.59 9.18
C ASN A 227 7.89 4.87 8.21
N LEU A 228 6.86 4.21 8.71
CA LEU A 228 5.92 3.41 7.93
C LEU A 228 4.49 3.72 8.34
N TYR A 229 3.56 3.53 7.40
CA TYR A 229 2.14 3.61 7.70
C TYR A 229 1.64 2.22 8.07
N GLU A 230 1.18 2.07 9.31
CA GLU A 230 0.86 0.79 9.94
C GLU A 230 -0.65 0.54 9.94
N SER A 231 -1.04 -0.70 9.66
CA SER A 231 -2.43 -1.14 9.71
C SER A 231 -2.54 -2.58 10.17
N GLY A 232 -3.61 -2.89 10.87
CA GLY A 232 -3.83 -4.26 11.36
C GLY A 232 -4.83 -4.29 12.50
N ASN A 233 -4.89 -5.42 13.19
CA ASN A 233 -5.51 -5.52 14.52
C ASN A 233 -4.46 -5.47 15.66
N SER A 234 -3.18 -5.43 15.30
CA SER A 234 -2.05 -4.96 16.10
C SER A 234 -1.16 -4.08 15.20
N LEU A 235 -0.40 -3.16 15.80
CA LEU A 235 0.46 -2.18 15.12
C LEU A 235 1.88 -2.14 15.72
N ASN A 236 2.29 -3.22 16.38
CA ASN A 236 3.60 -3.31 17.06
C ASN A 236 4.30 -4.66 16.78
N LEU A 237 3.89 -5.39 15.76
CA LEU A 237 4.47 -6.68 15.37
C LEU A 237 5.70 -6.49 14.47
N LEU A 238 5.64 -5.59 13.51
CA LEU A 238 6.76 -5.36 12.60
C LEU A 238 7.91 -4.64 13.35
N PRO A 239 9.15 -4.68 12.84
CA PRO A 239 10.28 -4.06 13.52
C PRO A 239 10.09 -2.55 13.74
N THR A 240 10.97 -1.89 14.49
CA THR A 240 10.92 -0.43 14.65
C THR A 240 12.24 0.21 14.20
N GLY A 241 12.17 1.48 13.80
CA GLY A 241 13.34 2.32 13.55
C GLY A 241 13.82 2.38 12.09
N GLY A 242 14.97 3.04 11.88
CA GLY A 242 15.58 3.25 10.55
C GLY A 242 16.19 1.99 9.92
N THR A 243 16.23 0.89 10.68
CA THR A 243 16.73 -0.43 10.32
C THR A 243 15.58 -1.43 10.28
N PHE A 244 14.48 -1.04 9.63
CA PHE A 244 13.67 -2.03 8.92
C PHE A 244 14.56 -2.86 8.00
#